data_AF-A0A1S3EZL5-F1
#
_entry.id   AF-A0A1S3EZL5-F1
#
_cell.length_a   1.000
_cell.length_b   1.000
_cell.length_c   1.000
_cell.angle_alpha   90.00
_cell.angle_beta   90.00
_cell.angle_gamma   90.00
#
_symmetry.space_group_name_H-M   'P 1'
#
loop_
_entity.id
_entity.type
_entity.pdbx_description
1 polymer ?
#
loop_
_entity_poly.entity_id
_entity_poly.type
_entity_poly.pdbx_seq_one_letter_code
_entity_poly.pdbx_strand_id
1 'polypeptide(L)'
;MAVIPFLTATVAYKGFVSLPLSTGDLSCETCTVTRGGLIGLVVGSLYPIILAIPVNGGLAARYGSALLPDKANILTYWIRISKPVFRKMLFPILLQTTFAAYLGSRQYKLLIKALQLPEPDLKMT
;
A
#
# COMPACT_ATOMS: atom_id res chain seq x y z
N MET A 1 16.33 0.63 5.80
CA MET A 1 15.35 1.66 5.38
C MET A 1 13.96 1.02 5.14
N ALA A 2 13.27 0.60 6.20
CA ALA A 2 11.90 0.04 6.11
C ALA A 2 10.85 0.94 6.79
N VAL A 3 11.29 1.94 7.55
CA VAL A 3 10.44 2.80 8.37
C VAL A 3 9.57 3.71 7.51
N ILE A 4 10.12 4.34 6.47
CA ILE A 4 9.38 5.29 5.63
C ILE A 4 8.23 4.59 4.88
N PRO A 5 8.45 3.50 4.11
CA PRO A 5 7.35 2.81 3.43
C PRO A 5 6.27 2.30 4.39
N PHE A 6 6.69 1.83 5.58
CA PHE A 6 5.75 1.37 6.61
C PHE A 6 4.87 2.50 7.13
N LEU A 7 5.46 3.66 7.48
CA LEU A 7 4.72 4.83 7.95
C LEU A 7 3.78 5.37 6.87
N THR A 8 4.21 5.42 5.62
CA THR A 8 3.35 5.87 4.51
C THR A 8 2.15 4.93 4.33
N ALA A 9 2.38 3.61 4.41
CA ALA A 9 1.31 2.63 4.31
C ALA A 9 0.31 2.71 5.47
N THR A 10 0.78 2.93 6.71
CA THR A 10 -0.12 3.04 7.88
C THR A 10 -0.95 4.31 7.83
N VAL A 11 -0.36 5.46 7.50
CA VAL A 11 -1.07 6.73 7.36
C VAL A 11 -2.10 6.64 6.23
N ALA A 12 -1.73 6.09 5.08
CA ALA A 12 -2.65 5.91 3.96
C ALA A 12 -3.81 4.96 4.32
N TYR A 13 -3.53 3.83 4.95
CA TYR A 13 -4.56 2.88 5.36
C TYR A 13 -5.51 3.49 6.40
N LYS A 14 -4.98 4.27 7.35
CA LYS A 14 -5.81 4.99 8.33
C LYS A 14 -6.70 6.03 7.66
N GLY A 15 -6.15 6.88 6.79
CA GLY A 15 -6.90 7.96 6.15
C GLY A 15 -7.96 7.47 5.16
N PHE A 16 -7.64 6.45 4.36
CA PHE A 16 -8.52 6.02 3.26
C PHE A 16 -9.38 4.79 3.56
N VAL A 17 -9.10 4.03 4.63
CA VAL A 17 -9.92 2.87 5.04
C VAL A 17 -10.49 3.08 6.43
N SER A 18 -9.65 3.34 7.43
CA SER A 18 -10.10 3.32 8.83
C SER A 18 -11.01 4.51 9.17
N LEU A 19 -10.64 5.72 8.73
CA LEU A 19 -11.45 6.92 8.93
C LEU A 19 -12.84 6.79 8.28
N PRO A 20 -12.97 6.53 6.96
CA PRO A 20 -14.27 6.49 6.30
C PRO A 20 -15.15 5.32 6.79
N LEU A 21 -14.52 4.22 7.24
CA LEU A 21 -15.23 3.12 7.87
C LEU A 21 -15.79 3.52 9.24
N SER A 22 -15.02 4.27 10.05
CA SER A 22 -15.45 4.73 11.37
C SER A 22 -16.49 5.85 11.32
N THR A 23 -16.49 6.68 10.28
CA THR A 23 -17.47 7.76 10.09
C THR A 23 -18.76 7.28 9.42
N GLY A 24 -18.87 6.00 9.06
CA GLY A 24 -20.08 5.41 8.44
C GLY A 24 -20.23 5.68 6.94
N ASP A 25 -19.31 6.42 6.32
CA ASP A 25 -19.28 6.70 4.88
C ASP A 25 -19.03 5.41 4.07
N LEU A 26 -18.31 4.45 4.65
CA LEU A 26 -18.12 3.10 4.11
C LEU A 26 -18.99 2.06 4.84
N SER A 27 -20.25 1.91 4.40
CA SER A 27 -21.20 0.95 4.98
C SER A 27 -21.21 -0.45 4.33
N CYS A 28 -20.28 -0.76 3.42
CA CYS A 28 -20.25 -2.03 2.69
C CYS A 28 -18.95 -2.83 2.96
N GLU A 29 -19.08 -4.12 3.28
CA GLU A 29 -17.94 -5.03 3.46
C GLU A 29 -17.07 -5.06 2.19
N THR A 30 -17.70 -5.23 1.02
CA THR A 30 -16.99 -5.30 -0.26
C THR A 30 -16.25 -4.01 -0.59
N CYS A 31 -16.83 -2.85 -0.29
CA CYS A 31 -16.17 -1.55 -0.49
C CYS A 31 -14.93 -1.40 0.41
N THR A 32 -15.02 -1.82 1.66
CA THR A 32 -13.90 -1.77 2.60
C THR A 32 -12.77 -2.71 2.18
N VAL A 33 -13.11 -3.92 1.72
CA VAL A 33 -12.17 -4.91 1.23
C VAL A 33 -11.45 -4.44 -0.04
N THR A 34 -12.20 -3.94 -1.04
CA THR A 34 -11.62 -3.46 -2.30
C THR A 34 -10.75 -2.23 -2.07
N ARG A 35 -11.18 -1.29 -1.24
CA ARG A 35 -10.42 -0.08 -0.90
C ARG A 35 -9.14 -0.44 -0.14
N GLY A 36 -9.22 -1.31 0.87
CA GLY A 36 -8.06 -1.79 1.62
C GLY A 36 -7.04 -2.53 0.74
N GLY A 37 -7.50 -3.43 -0.14
CA GLY A 37 -6.65 -4.10 -1.12
C GLY A 37 -5.99 -3.12 -2.10
N LEU A 38 -6.75 -2.16 -2.65
CA LEU A 38 -6.25 -1.16 -3.60
C LEU A 38 -5.15 -0.30 -2.97
N ILE A 39 -5.34 0.16 -1.75
CA ILE A 39 -4.33 0.96 -1.03
C ILE A 39 -3.10 0.12 -0.72
N GLY A 40 -3.28 -1.13 -0.28
CA GLY A 40 -2.18 -2.07 -0.05
C GLY A 40 -1.33 -2.32 -1.31
N LEU A 41 -1.98 -2.39 -2.47
CA LEU A 41 -1.33 -2.53 -3.77
C LEU A 41 -0.63 -1.23 -4.20
N VAL A 42 -1.32 -0.09 -4.18
CA VAL A 42 -0.75 1.17 -4.69
C VAL A 42 0.34 1.71 -3.76
N VAL A 43 0.04 1.88 -2.47
CA VAL A 43 0.94 2.51 -1.50
C VAL A 43 1.97 1.51 -0.98
N GLY A 44 1.56 0.25 -0.74
CA GLY A 44 2.45 -0.79 -0.25
C GLY A 44 3.37 -1.38 -1.32
N SER A 45 3.00 -1.30 -2.61
CA SER A 45 3.77 -1.96 -3.68
C SER A 45 4.19 -1.03 -4.81
N LEU A 46 3.27 -0.35 -5.50
CA LEU A 46 3.63 0.47 -6.67
C LEU A 46 4.50 1.68 -6.31
N TYR A 47 4.17 2.38 -5.24
CA TYR A 47 4.91 3.56 -4.78
C TYR A 47 6.42 3.30 -4.57
N PRO A 48 6.85 2.31 -3.77
CA PRO A 48 8.29 2.05 -3.59
C PRO A 48 8.97 1.53 -4.86
N ILE A 49 8.27 0.80 -5.73
CA ILE A 49 8.85 0.29 -6.97
C ILE A 49 9.10 1.43 -7.97
N ILE A 50 8.14 2.34 -8.12
CA ILE A 50 8.27 3.50 -8.99
C ILE A 50 9.38 4.43 -8.49
N LEU A 51 9.49 4.65 -7.17
CA LEU A 51 10.54 5.48 -6.59
C LEU A 51 11.94 4.87 -6.67
N ALA A 52 12.06 3.54 -6.71
CA ALA A 52 13.36 2.89 -6.83
C ALA A 52 14.06 3.24 -8.16
N ILE A 53 13.31 3.42 -9.26
CA ILE A 53 13.86 3.72 -10.59
C ILE A 53 14.61 5.07 -10.62
N PRO A 54 13.99 6.23 -10.30
CA PRO A 54 14.67 7.52 -10.35
C PRO A 54 15.73 7.66 -9.26
N VAL A 55 15.55 7.07 -8.08
CA VAL A 55 16.57 7.12 -7.01
C VAL A 55 17.83 6.39 -7.45
N ASN A 56 17.70 5.15 -7.93
CA ASN A 56 18.86 4.38 -8.40
C ASN A 56 19.50 5.01 -9.65
N GLY A 57 18.69 5.55 -10.57
CA GLY A 57 19.19 6.27 -11.74
C GLY A 57 19.92 7.56 -11.39
N GLY A 58 19.40 8.33 -10.44
CA GLY A 58 20.05 9.55 -9.95
C GLY A 58 21.38 9.26 -9.27
N LEU A 59 21.46 8.20 -8.46
CA LEU A 59 22.74 7.75 -7.89
C LEU A 59 23.73 7.31 -8.96
N ALA A 60 23.26 6.57 -9.98
CA ALA A 60 24.10 6.15 -11.10
C ALA A 60 24.67 7.33 -11.89
N ALA A 61 23.86 8.36 -12.14
CA ALA A 61 24.28 9.57 -12.83
C ALA A 61 25.27 10.41 -11.99
N ARG A 62 25.05 10.50 -10.67
CA ARG A 62 25.87 11.33 -9.77
C ARG A 62 27.26 10.72 -9.52
N TYR A 63 27.34 9.41 -9.36
CA TYR A 63 28.59 8.71 -9.01
C TYR A 63 29.24 7.98 -10.17
N GLY A 64 28.66 8.03 -11.38
CA GLY A 64 29.17 7.31 -12.55
C GLY A 64 29.22 5.79 -12.34
N SER A 65 28.38 5.25 -11.46
CA SER A 65 28.45 3.84 -11.05
C SER A 65 27.90 2.86 -12.09
N ALA A 66 27.26 3.36 -13.15
CA ALA A 66 26.87 2.57 -14.32
C ALA A 66 26.89 3.44 -15.60
N LEU A 67 27.23 2.84 -16.75
CA LEU A 67 27.05 3.49 -18.04
C LEU A 67 25.55 3.64 -18.32
N LEU A 68 25.09 4.88 -18.30
CA LEU A 68 23.72 5.24 -18.68
C LEU A 68 23.61 5.24 -20.20
N PRO A 69 22.57 4.62 -20.79
CA PRO A 69 22.36 4.61 -22.23
C PRO A 69 22.02 6.01 -22.74
N ASP A 70 22.27 6.23 -24.03
CA ASP A 70 21.84 7.45 -24.73
C ASP A 70 20.33 7.69 -24.58
N LYS A 71 19.95 8.98 -24.52
CA LYS A 71 18.57 9.46 -24.25
C LYS A 71 17.49 8.75 -25.08
N ALA A 72 17.83 8.31 -26.29
CA ALA A 72 16.90 7.66 -27.21
C ALA A 72 16.34 6.32 -26.71
N ASN A 73 17.03 5.60 -25.81
CA ASN A 73 16.63 4.23 -25.42
C ASN A 73 16.55 4.00 -23.89
N ILE A 74 16.43 5.08 -23.12
CA ILE A 74 16.52 5.02 -21.65
C ILE A 74 15.35 4.24 -21.03
N LEU A 75 14.13 4.37 -21.57
CA LEU A 75 12.94 3.69 -21.06
C LEU A 75 13.05 2.16 -21.20
N THR A 76 13.49 1.72 -22.38
CA THR A 76 13.71 0.29 -22.70
C THR A 76 14.73 -0.33 -21.75
N TYR A 77 15.81 0.40 -21.46
CA TYR A 77 16.83 -0.02 -20.50
C TYR A 77 16.26 -0.21 -19.08
N TRP A 78 15.49 0.77 -18.58
CA TRP A 78 14.85 0.70 -17.27
C TRP A 78 13.83 -0.44 -17.16
N ILE A 79 13.05 -0.70 -18.21
CA ILE A 79 12.13 -1.84 -18.26
C ILE A 79 12.90 -3.16 -18.22
N ARG A 80 13.99 -3.27 -18.99
CA ARG A 80 14.80 -4.49 -19.06
C ARG A 80 15.45 -4.82 -17.72
N ILE A 81 16.00 -3.81 -17.03
CA ILE A 81 16.70 -4.00 -15.75
C ILE A 81 15.74 -4.27 -14.59
N SER A 82 14.53 -3.70 -14.62
CA SER A 82 13.52 -3.87 -13.58
C SER A 82 12.72 -5.18 -13.72
N LYS A 83 12.62 -5.76 -14.92
CA LYS A 83 11.90 -7.03 -15.20
C LYS A 83 12.19 -8.17 -14.21
N PRO A 84 13.46 -8.54 -13.89
CA PRO A 84 13.74 -9.61 -12.94
C PRO A 84 13.32 -9.27 -11.51
N VAL A 85 13.39 -7.99 -11.12
CA VAL A 85 12.99 -7.51 -9.80
C VAL A 85 11.47 -7.59 -9.65
N PHE A 86 10.73 -7.08 -10.63
CA PHE A 86 9.27 -7.18 -10.68
C PHE A 86 8.79 -8.63 -10.59
N ARG A 87 9.45 -9.55 -11.31
CA ARG A 87 9.08 -10.97 -11.27
C ARG A 87 9.25 -11.59 -9.87
N LYS A 88 10.28 -11.20 -9.12
CA LYS A 88 10.49 -11.63 -7.73
C LYS A 88 9.56 -10.92 -6.75
N MET A 89 9.21 -9.66 -7.02
CA MET A 89 8.30 -8.88 -6.18
C MET A 89 6.83 -9.26 -6.37
N LEU A 90 6.45 -9.96 -7.44
CA LEU A 90 5.06 -10.35 -7.65
C LEU A 90 4.46 -11.11 -6.44
N PHE A 91 5.21 -12.04 -5.86
CA PHE A 91 4.77 -12.82 -4.71
C PHE A 91 4.47 -11.95 -3.47
N PRO A 92 5.40 -11.10 -2.96
CA PRO A 92 5.09 -10.22 -1.85
C PRO A 92 4.00 -9.19 -2.17
N ILE A 93 3.86 -8.73 -3.42
CA ILE A 93 2.77 -7.82 -3.82
C ILE A 93 1.41 -8.50 -3.66
N LEU A 94 1.28 -9.74 -4.13
CA LEU A 94 0.04 -10.51 -3.99
C LEU A 94 -0.29 -10.76 -2.52
N LEU A 95 0.70 -11.14 -1.72
CA LEU A 95 0.52 -11.29 -0.27
C LEU A 95 0.10 -9.97 0.38
N GLN A 96 0.81 -8.87 0.13
CA GLN A 96 0.49 -7.56 0.70
C GLN A 96 -0.94 -7.13 0.36
N THR A 97 -1.36 -7.34 -0.89
CA THR A 97 -2.69 -6.96 -1.37
C THR A 97 -3.78 -7.81 -0.72
N THR A 98 -3.58 -9.13 -0.64
CA THR A 98 -4.53 -10.06 -0.02
C THR A 98 -4.63 -9.86 1.49
N PHE A 99 -3.52 -9.66 2.19
CA PHE A 99 -3.51 -9.32 3.61
C PHE A 99 -4.21 -7.98 3.88
N ALA A 100 -3.96 -6.95 3.07
CA ALA A 100 -4.62 -5.65 3.23
C ALA A 100 -6.14 -5.75 3.01
N ALA A 101 -6.58 -6.53 2.01
CA ALA A 101 -7.99 -6.80 1.77
C ALA A 101 -8.64 -7.58 2.93
N TYR A 102 -7.95 -8.60 3.46
CA TYR A 102 -8.40 -9.39 4.60
C TYR A 102 -8.53 -8.54 5.88
N LEU A 103 -7.56 -7.67 6.15
CA LEU A 103 -7.63 -6.71 7.25
C LEU A 103 -8.84 -5.80 7.11
N GLY A 104 -9.16 -5.34 5.91
CA GLY A 104 -10.39 -4.57 5.62
C GLY A 104 -11.66 -5.31 6.02
N SER A 105 -11.82 -6.59 5.62
CA SER A 105 -12.98 -7.41 6.00
C SER A 105 -13.07 -7.61 7.52
N ARG A 106 -11.94 -7.92 8.17
CA ARG A 106 -11.89 -8.11 9.62
C ARG A 106 -12.26 -6.83 10.36
N GLN A 107 -11.76 -5.69 9.92
CA GLN A 107 -12.03 -4.39 10.53
C GLN A 107 -13.51 -4.02 10.40
N TYR A 108 -14.12 -4.26 9.24
CA TYR A 108 -15.56 -4.09 9.04
C TYR A 108 -16.38 -4.98 10.00
N LYS A 109 -16.08 -6.28 10.06
CA LYS A 109 -16.77 -7.24 10.94
C LYS A 109 -16.66 -6.87 12.42
N LEU A 110 -15.49 -6.41 12.86
CA LEU A 110 -15.29 -5.98 14.23
C LEU A 110 -16.09 -4.70 14.54
N LEU A 111 -16.13 -3.74 13.62
CA LEU A 111 -16.87 -2.50 13.81
C LEU A 111 -18.38 -2.77 13.90
N ILE A 112 -18.94 -3.58 13.00
CA ILE A 112 -20.37 -3.94 13.04
C ILE A 112 -20.72 -4.66 14.34
N LYS A 113 -19.88 -5.60 14.80
CA LYS A 113 -20.07 -6.26 16.09
C LYS A 113 -20.03 -5.27 17.26
N ALA A 114 -19.14 -4.29 17.22
CA ALA A 114 -19.05 -3.26 18.25
C ALA A 114 -20.28 -2.34 18.27
N LEU A 115 -20.85 -2.01 17.10
CA LEU A 115 -22.08 -1.22 16.99
C LEU A 115 -23.33 -2.00 17.42
N GLN A 116 -23.33 -3.32 17.30
CA GLN A 116 -24.43 -4.20 17.73
C GLN A 116 -24.41 -4.51 19.23
N LEU A 117 -23.29 -4.25 19.91
CA LEU A 117 -23.25 -4.38 21.37
C LEU A 117 -24.15 -3.28 21.97
N PRO A 118 -25.11 -3.64 22.84
CA PRO A 118 -25.81 -2.63 23.63
C PRO A 118 -24.78 -1.81 24.39
N GLU A 119 -24.99 -0.49 24.48
CA GLU A 119 -24.12 0.38 25.27
C GLU A 119 -23.98 -0.22 26.67
N PRO A 120 -22.76 -0.42 27.19
CA PRO A 120 -22.61 -0.81 28.58
C PRO A 120 -23.26 0.30 29.39
N ASP A 121 -24.32 -0.02 30.13
CA ASP A 121 -25.03 0.88 31.05
C ASP A 121 -24.01 1.80 31.71
N LEU A 122 -23.94 3.03 31.18
CA LEU A 122 -23.11 4.09 31.70
C LEU A 122 -23.77 4.46 33.03
N LYS A 123 -23.44 3.72 34.09
CA LYS A 123 -23.68 4.15 35.46
C LYS A 123 -22.89 5.43 35.66
N MET A 124 -23.53 6.54 35.31
CA MET A 124 -23.24 7.85 35.85
C MET A 124 -23.38 7.71 37.36
N THR A 125 -22.25 7.72 38.06
CA THR A 125 -22.16 8.00 39.50
C THR A 125 -21.44 9.32 39.65
#